data_AF-R5IM54-F1
#
_entry.id   AF-R5IM54-F1
#
_cell.length_a   1.000
_cell.length_b   1.000
_cell.length_c   1.000
_cell.angle_alpha   90.00
_cell.angle_beta   90.00
_cell.angle_gamma   90.00
#
_symmetry.space_group_name_H-M   'P 1'
#
loop_
_entity.id
_entity.type
_entity.pdbx_description
1 polymer ?
#
loop_
_entity_poly.entity_id
_entity_poly.type
_entity_poly.pdbx_seq_one_letter_code
_entity_poly.pdbx_strand_id
1 'polypeptide(L)'
;MRRTTILNAKQVKRTSFSEAEQLFTKHCKLKNLSSQTMRYYAEDLKYFHACVPVQYVDEVSQDAFENFIVLELDAGKKITSLNSRIRGLRVFFKFCAERE
;
A
#
# COMPACT_ATOMS: atom_id res chain seq x y z
N MET A 1 32.08 35.11 -11.50
CA MET A 1 32.70 33.77 -11.49
C MET A 1 31.80 32.82 -10.70
N ARG A 2 31.48 31.67 -11.31
CA ARG A 2 30.72 30.49 -10.84
C ARG A 2 29.23 30.68 -10.51
N ARG A 3 28.41 30.38 -11.53
CA ARG A 3 27.06 29.80 -11.39
C ARG A 3 27.21 28.51 -10.56
N THR A 4 26.68 28.51 -9.34
CA THR A 4 26.44 27.25 -8.63
C THR A 4 25.09 26.75 -9.12
N THR A 5 25.10 25.90 -10.15
CA THR A 5 23.96 25.05 -10.49
C THR A 5 23.68 24.22 -9.25
N ILE A 6 22.63 24.57 -8.51
CA ILE A 6 22.06 23.66 -7.52
C ILE A 6 21.56 22.48 -8.34
N LEU A 7 22.36 21.41 -8.28
CA LEU A 7 22.11 20.10 -8.87
C LEU A 7 20.61 19.79 -8.72
N ASN A 8 19.98 19.37 -9.82
CA ASN A 8 18.64 18.78 -9.82
C ASN A 8 18.48 17.94 -8.55
N ALA A 9 17.75 18.47 -7.56
CA ALA A 9 17.18 17.65 -6.53
C ALA A 9 16.32 16.67 -7.31
N LYS A 10 16.83 15.45 -7.52
CA LYS A 10 16.16 14.37 -8.23
C LYS A 10 14.82 14.27 -7.51
N GLN A 11 13.76 14.83 -8.09
CA GLN A 11 12.44 14.80 -7.47
C GLN A 11 12.13 13.33 -7.33
N VAL A 12 12.22 12.80 -6.10
CA VAL A 12 11.75 11.46 -5.81
C VAL A 12 10.26 11.55 -6.03
N LYS A 13 9.81 11.09 -7.19
CA LYS A 13 8.41 11.15 -7.57
C LYS A 13 7.67 10.24 -6.60
N ARG A 14 6.96 10.83 -5.64
CA ARG A 14 6.13 10.10 -4.69
C ARG A 14 5.08 9.31 -5.46
N THR A 15 4.94 8.03 -5.11
CA THR A 15 3.96 7.16 -5.76
C THR A 15 2.61 7.34 -5.07
N SER A 16 1.60 7.79 -5.82
CA SER A 16 0.24 7.88 -5.28
C SER A 16 -0.28 6.49 -4.92
N PHE A 17 -1.20 6.39 -3.96
CA PHE A 17 -1.79 5.10 -3.57
C PHE A 17 -2.41 4.37 -4.77
N SER A 18 -3.12 5.11 -5.63
CA SER A 18 -3.72 4.56 -6.87
C SER A 18 -2.67 4.08 -7.88
N GLU A 19 -1.58 4.83 -8.05
CA GLU A 19 -0.46 4.42 -8.93
C GLU A 19 0.20 3.14 -8.39
N ALA A 20 0.41 3.05 -7.07
CA ALA A 20 0.94 1.86 -6.41
C ALA A 20 0.02 0.64 -6.60
N GLU A 21 -1.30 0.81 -6.45
CA GLU A 21 -2.30 -0.25 -6.67
C GLU A 21 -2.29 -0.78 -8.12
N GLN A 22 -2.22 0.12 -9.11
CA GLN A 22 -2.15 -0.26 -10.52
C GLN A 22 -0.88 -1.05 -10.82
N LEU A 23 0.25 -0.59 -10.28
CA LEU A 23 1.53 -1.26 -10.45
C LEU A 23 1.56 -2.63 -9.76
N PHE A 24 0.97 -2.74 -8.56
CA PHE A 24 0.83 -4.00 -7.86
C PHE A 24 -0.06 -4.97 -8.63
N THR A 25 -1.18 -4.49 -9.16
CA THR A 25 -2.08 -5.30 -10.00
C THR A 25 -1.33 -5.86 -11.22
N LYS A 26 -0.51 -5.03 -11.88
CA LYS A 26 0.35 -5.49 -12.99
C LYS A 26 1.35 -6.55 -12.53
N HIS A 27 1.99 -6.36 -11.38
CA HIS A 27 2.92 -7.32 -10.78
C HIS A 27 2.25 -8.67 -10.49
N CYS A 28 1.04 -8.66 -9.91
CA CYS A 28 0.27 -9.87 -9.65
C CYS A 28 -0.07 -10.62 -10.95
N LYS A 29 -0.45 -9.90 -12.02
CA LYS A 29 -0.72 -10.49 -13.34
C LYS A 29 0.53 -11.15 -13.93
N LEU A 30 1.69 -10.49 -13.85
CA LEU A 30 2.96 -11.04 -14.34
C LEU A 30 3.40 -12.30 -13.58
N LYS A 31 2.99 -12.43 -12.31
CA LYS A 31 3.22 -13.63 -11.49
C LYS A 31 2.15 -14.71 -11.65
N ASN A 32 1.22 -14.57 -12.59
CA ASN A 32 0.11 -15.51 -12.81
C ASN A 32 -0.74 -15.77 -11.56
N LEU A 33 -0.94 -14.76 -10.71
CA LEU A 33 -1.88 -14.91 -9.60
C LEU A 33 -3.29 -15.12 -10.14
N SER A 34 -4.06 -15.96 -9.44
CA SER A 34 -5.46 -16.21 -9.82
C SER A 34 -6.29 -14.92 -9.75
N SER A 35 -7.30 -14.81 -10.63
CA SER A 35 -8.26 -13.71 -10.60
C SER A 35 -8.91 -13.54 -9.23
N GLN A 36 -9.15 -14.66 -8.53
CA GLN A 36 -9.71 -14.66 -7.19
C GLN A 36 -8.75 -14.05 -6.16
N THR A 37 -7.47 -14.36 -6.23
CA THR A 37 -6.44 -13.77 -5.35
C THR A 37 -6.29 -12.27 -5.61
N MET A 38 -6.26 -11.86 -6.87
CA MET A 38 -6.19 -10.43 -7.23
C MET A 38 -7.41 -9.66 -6.73
N ARG A 39 -8.60 -10.27 -6.80
CA ARG A 39 -9.84 -9.69 -6.25
C ARG A 39 -9.74 -9.48 -4.74
N TYR A 40 -9.25 -10.46 -3.99
CA TYR A 40 -9.07 -10.31 -2.55
C TYR A 40 -8.11 -9.15 -2.20
N TYR A 41 -7.00 -9.02 -2.92
CA TYR A 41 -6.09 -7.89 -2.70
C TYR A 41 -6.75 -6.55 -3.02
N ALA A 42 -7.51 -6.44 -4.11
CA ALA A 42 -8.21 -5.21 -4.44
C ALA A 42 -9.27 -4.83 -3.38
N GLU A 43 -10.03 -5.82 -2.89
CA GLU A 43 -11.00 -5.61 -1.80
C GLU A 43 -10.32 -5.17 -0.50
N ASP A 44 -9.19 -5.79 -0.15
CA ASP A 44 -8.42 -5.44 1.05
C ASP A 44 -7.80 -4.04 0.95
N LEU A 45 -7.23 -3.68 -0.20
CA LEU A 45 -6.63 -2.36 -0.42
C LEU A 45 -7.68 -1.25 -0.43
N LYS A 46 -8.81 -1.48 -1.10
CA LYS A 46 -9.93 -0.55 -1.11
C LYS A 46 -10.47 -0.31 0.30
N TYR A 47 -10.61 -1.39 1.09
CA TYR A 47 -11.08 -1.27 2.47
C TYR A 47 -10.07 -0.51 3.32
N PHE A 48 -8.78 -0.85 3.23
CA PHE A 48 -7.73 -0.17 3.98
C PHE A 48 -7.69 1.33 3.65
N HIS A 49 -7.72 1.70 2.36
CA HIS A 49 -7.67 3.09 1.93
C HIS A 49 -8.90 3.90 2.38
N ALA A 50 -10.07 3.25 2.48
CA ALA A 50 -11.25 3.88 3.05
C ALA A 50 -11.11 4.17 4.56
N CYS A 51 -10.38 3.33 5.30
CA CYS A 51 -10.11 3.52 6.72
C CYS A 51 -8.92 4.45 6.99
N VAL A 52 -7.92 4.44 6.11
CA VAL A 52 -6.68 5.20 6.21
C VAL A 52 -6.51 6.02 4.93
N PRO A 53 -7.19 7.18 4.82
CA PRO A 53 -7.20 7.97 3.60
C PRO A 53 -5.87 8.71 3.43
N VAL A 54 -4.97 8.11 2.68
CA VAL A 54 -3.66 8.69 2.31
C VAL A 54 -3.63 8.99 0.81
N GLN A 55 -2.88 10.02 0.42
CA GLN A 55 -2.70 10.33 -1.00
C GLN A 55 -1.55 9.51 -1.58
N TYR A 56 -0.47 9.36 -0.82
CA TYR A 56 0.75 8.69 -1.24
C TYR A 56 1.03 7.46 -0.37
N VAL A 57 1.66 6.44 -0.96
CA VAL A 57 1.90 5.17 -0.26
C VAL A 57 2.93 5.32 0.87
N ASP A 58 3.86 6.27 0.73
CA ASP A 58 4.89 6.60 1.73
C ASP A 58 4.33 7.30 2.98
N GLU A 59 3.05 7.72 2.95
CA GLU A 59 2.34 8.27 4.11
C GLU A 59 1.83 7.19 5.06
N VAL A 60 1.78 5.94 4.60
CA VAL A 60 1.41 4.80 5.45
C VAL A 60 2.60 4.46 6.35
N SER A 61 2.64 5.08 7.52
CA SER A 61 3.59 4.72 8.57
C SER A 61 3.22 3.40 9.23
N GLN A 62 4.18 2.80 9.95
CA GLN A 62 3.92 1.64 10.80
C GLN A 62 2.81 1.94 11.83
N ASP A 63 2.85 3.13 12.44
CA ASP A 63 1.85 3.59 13.40
C ASP A 63 0.45 3.68 12.78
N ALA A 64 0.33 4.23 11.56
CA ALA A 64 -0.96 4.28 10.85
C ALA A 64 -1.52 2.87 10.59
N PHE A 65 -0.66 1.92 10.26
CA PHE A 65 -1.06 0.53 10.03
C PHE A 65 -1.44 -0.21 11.33
N GLU A 66 -0.71 0.00 12.43
CA GLU A 66 -1.02 -0.56 13.74
C GLU A 66 -2.33 0.01 14.30
N ASN A 67 -2.54 1.32 14.18
CA ASN A 67 -3.78 1.99 14.56
C ASN A 67 -4.98 1.44 13.76
N PHE A 68 -4.82 1.19 12.46
CA PHE A 68 -5.85 0.51 11.67
C PHE A 68 -6.23 -0.87 12.24
N ILE A 69 -5.25 -1.67 12.66
CA ILE A 69 -5.50 -3.00 13.24
C ILE A 69 -6.27 -2.89 14.56
N VAL A 70 -5.85 -1.97 15.44
CA VAL A 70 -6.53 -1.73 16.72
C VAL A 70 -7.98 -1.31 16.51
N LEU A 71 -8.22 -0.35 15.60
CA LEU A 71 -9.58 0.12 15.29
C LEU A 71 -10.49 -1.00 14.75
N GLU A 72 -9.97 -1.90 13.92
CA GLU A 72 -10.74 -3.04 13.40
C GLU A 72 -11.05 -4.08 14.49
N LEU A 73 -10.13 -4.29 15.44
CA LEU A 73 -10.36 -5.16 16.60
C LEU A 73 -11.43 -4.58 17.52
N ASP A 74 -11.35 -3.28 17.81
CA ASP A 74 -12.32 -2.56 18.65
C ASP A 74 -13.70 -2.51 17.99
N ALA A 75 -13.76 -2.45 16.66
CA ALA A 75 -14.99 -2.59 15.87
C ALA A 75 -15.58 -4.02 15.87
N GLY A 76 -14.97 -4.97 16.58
CA GLY A 76 -15.47 -6.34 16.72
C GLY A 76 -15.30 -7.20 15.47
N LYS A 77 -14.37 -6.85 14.57
CA LYS A 77 -14.12 -7.66 13.37
C LYS A 77 -13.64 -9.05 13.76
N LYS A 78 -14.14 -10.05 13.02
CA LYS A 78 -13.69 -11.43 13.19
C LYS A 78 -12.18 -11.52 12.95
N ILE A 79 -11.45 -12.01 13.95
CA ILE A 79 -9.98 -12.15 13.94
C ILE A 79 -9.50 -12.88 12.67
N THR A 80 -10.19 -13.92 12.22
CA THR A 80 -9.79 -14.65 11.00
C THR A 80 -9.85 -13.78 9.75
N SER A 81 -10.88 -12.92 9.64
CA SER A 81 -11.05 -12.03 8.49
C SER A 81 -10.02 -10.90 8.53
N LEU A 82 -9.78 -10.32 9.72
CA LEU A 82 -8.74 -9.31 9.92
C LEU A 82 -7.36 -9.87 9.57
N ASN A 83 -7.03 -11.08 10.02
CA ASN A 83 -5.76 -11.73 9.70
C ASN A 83 -5.58 -12.00 8.20
N SER A 84 -6.65 -12.38 7.48
CA SER A 84 -6.59 -12.53 6.02
C SER A 84 -6.27 -11.20 5.34
N ARG A 85 -6.92 -10.11 5.76
CA ARG A 85 -6.65 -8.77 5.25
C ARG A 85 -5.24 -8.30 5.54
N ILE A 86 -4.77 -8.45 6.79
CA ILE A 86 -3.40 -8.09 7.17
C ILE A 86 -2.38 -8.80 6.28
N ARG A 87 -2.61 -10.08 5.95
CA ARG A 87 -1.73 -10.81 5.02
C ARG A 87 -1.74 -10.18 3.62
N GLY A 88 -2.90 -9.85 3.07
CA GLY A 88 -3.01 -9.18 1.77
C GLY A 88 -2.28 -7.83 1.74
N LEU A 89 -2.52 -7.00 2.75
CA LEU A 89 -1.89 -5.68 2.88
C LEU A 89 -0.36 -5.80 3.04
N ARG A 90 0.14 -6.78 3.78
CA ARG A 90 1.59 -7.03 3.89
C ARG A 90 2.24 -7.35 2.55
N VAL A 91 1.57 -8.11 1.68
CA VAL A 91 2.10 -8.41 0.33
C VAL A 91 2.20 -7.12 -0.50
N PHE A 92 1.19 -6.26 -0.42
CA PHE A 92 1.19 -4.97 -1.11
C PHE A 92 2.28 -4.02 -0.58
N PHE A 93 2.32 -3.76 0.73
CA PHE A 93 3.31 -2.83 1.30
C PHE A 93 4.75 -3.33 1.14
N LYS A 94 4.96 -4.66 1.19
CA LYS A 94 6.25 -5.24 0.85
C LYS A 94 6.63 -4.98 -0.62
N PHE A 95 5.69 -5.13 -1.55
CA PHE A 95 5.93 -4.79 -2.95
C PHE A 95 6.28 -3.31 -3.14
N CYS A 96 5.64 -2.40 -2.39
CA CYS A 96 5.96 -0.98 -2.43
C CYS A 96 7.37 -0.70 -1.89
N ALA A 97 7.73 -1.29 -0.75
CA ALA A 97 9.04 -1.11 -0.12
C ALA A 97 10.21 -1.70 -0.94
N GLU A 98 10.00 -2.79 -1.67
CA GLU A 98 11.04 -3.41 -2.53
C GLU A 98 11.30 -2.64 -3.84
N ARG A 99 10.49 -1.61 -4.15
CA ARG A 99 10.60 -0.83 -5.40
C ARG A 99 11.28 0.53 -5.23
N GLU A 100 11.47 0.98 -4.00
CA GLU A 100 12.22 2.18 -3.64
C GLU A 100 13.67 1.83 -3.31
#